data_AF-A0A409Y5S1-F1
#
_entry.id   AF-A0A409Y5S1-F1
#
_cell.length_a   1.000
_cell.length_b   1.000
_cell.length_c   1.000
_cell.angle_alpha   90.00
_cell.angle_beta   90.00
_cell.angle_gamma   90.00
#
_symmetry.space_group_name_H-M   'P 1'
#
loop_
_entity.id
_entity.type
_entity.pdbx_description
1 polymer ?
#
loop_
_entity_poly.entity_id
_entity_poly.type
_entity_poly.pdbx_seq_one_letter_code
_entity_poly.pdbx_strand_id
1 'polypeptide(L)'
;MQAPTPRTSSTQGPGSPIRSPKAISINAENTKLHINEIKRPLGTLTAAMDALQGQTMQIALLGEPGTKQEISDLREQMRDQDRKHKEGLSEIQNILDDLLDNQVKSGMRKQVEQEIATRIDELVKEHVAECLKIHIPQDLQEEVASSKRELDELNIRLHNSESRRANGNLRHSKTDDLLETMLMLDGTVSPRYPKDLKSLFELDAATVRALMDDYVLPEPTESRDHNLNKFMQFCGVRYQLVEQ
;
A
#
# COMPACT_ATOMS: atom_id res chain seq x y z
N MET A 1 2.88 23.08 73.70
CA MET A 1 3.94 23.94 73.10
C MET A 1 4.71 23.04 72.15
N GLN A 2 4.99 23.31 70.87
CA GLN A 2 4.76 24.42 69.97
C GLN A 2 4.82 23.78 68.56
N ALA A 3 3.99 24.27 67.64
CA ALA A 3 4.05 23.96 66.21
C ALA A 3 5.35 24.49 65.58
N PRO A 4 5.72 24.02 64.37
CA PRO A 4 5.40 24.85 63.19
C PRO A 4 5.07 24.06 61.90
N THR A 5 4.18 24.65 61.08
CA THR A 5 4.09 24.49 59.61
C THR A 5 4.81 25.69 58.94
N PRO A 6 4.78 25.90 57.61
CA PRO A 6 5.09 25.04 56.46
C PRO A 6 6.14 25.71 55.53
N ARG A 7 6.78 24.98 54.59
CA ARG A 7 7.35 25.60 53.38
C ARG A 7 7.18 24.73 52.14
N THR A 8 6.53 25.37 51.17
CA THR A 8 6.37 25.06 49.75
C THR A 8 7.69 25.10 49.00
N SER A 9 7.91 24.16 48.09
CA SER A 9 8.77 24.36 46.92
C SER A 9 8.26 23.53 45.74
N SER A 10 7.47 24.19 44.91
CA SER A 10 7.16 23.82 43.54
C SER A 10 8.42 23.91 42.69
N THR A 11 8.92 22.78 42.18
CA THR A 11 9.93 22.75 41.12
C THR A 11 9.25 22.30 39.84
N GLN A 12 8.82 23.28 39.05
CA GLN A 12 8.48 23.14 37.65
C GLN A 12 9.74 22.76 36.88
N GLY A 13 9.79 21.54 36.36
CA GLY A 13 10.70 21.15 35.28
C GLY A 13 10.13 21.57 33.92
N PRO A 14 10.98 21.96 32.95
CA PRO A 14 10.55 22.57 31.71
C PRO A 14 9.90 21.53 30.79
N GLY A 15 8.59 21.64 30.61
CA GLY A 15 7.87 20.90 29.58
C GLY A 15 8.34 21.35 28.20
N SER A 16 9.04 20.47 27.50
CA SER A 16 9.34 20.64 26.08
C SER A 16 8.04 20.83 25.29
N PRO A 17 8.00 21.78 24.34
CA PRO A 17 6.79 22.12 23.62
C PRO A 17 6.33 20.93 22.78
N ILE A 18 5.12 20.46 23.06
CA ILE A 18 4.34 19.56 22.21
C ILE A 18 4.29 20.20 20.82
N ARG A 19 5.03 19.62 19.88
CA ARG A 19 5.05 20.04 18.49
C ARG A 19 3.68 19.71 17.90
N SER A 20 2.89 20.74 17.68
CA SER A 20 1.54 20.66 17.12
C SER A 20 1.51 19.76 15.87
N PRO A 21 0.51 18.88 15.72
CA PRO A 21 0.40 18.00 14.57
C PRO A 21 0.25 18.82 13.30
N LYS A 22 1.13 18.58 12.32
CA LYS A 22 0.92 19.00 10.93
C LYS A 22 -0.37 18.34 10.46
N ALA A 23 -1.40 19.15 10.23
CA ALA A 23 -2.66 18.72 9.65
C ALA A 23 -2.38 18.02 8.31
N ILE A 24 -2.57 16.71 8.28
CA ILE A 24 -2.59 15.94 7.04
C ILE A 24 -3.93 16.26 6.38
N SER A 25 -3.86 17.19 5.42
CA SER A 25 -4.97 17.56 4.54
C SER A 25 -5.33 16.37 3.66
N ILE A 26 -6.17 15.49 4.19
CA ILE A 26 -7.02 14.67 3.33
C ILE A 26 -7.99 15.65 2.71
N ASN A 27 -8.14 15.55 1.39
CA ASN A 27 -8.91 16.42 0.51
C ASN A 27 -10.44 16.42 0.77
N ALA A 28 -10.86 16.35 2.02
CA ALA A 28 -12.18 16.71 2.51
C ALA A 28 -12.51 18.17 2.14
N GLU A 29 -11.52 19.07 2.08
CA GLU A 29 -11.71 20.41 1.55
C GLU A 29 -11.96 20.41 0.04
N ASN A 30 -11.15 19.72 -0.77
CA ASN A 30 -11.39 19.69 -2.23
C ASN A 30 -12.71 18.99 -2.61
N THR A 31 -13.12 17.95 -1.89
CA THR A 31 -14.43 17.32 -2.11
C THR A 31 -15.58 18.21 -1.65
N LYS A 32 -15.46 18.93 -0.51
CA LYS A 32 -16.43 19.97 -0.11
C LYS A 32 -16.48 21.13 -1.11
N LEU A 33 -15.36 21.51 -1.69
CA LEU A 33 -15.27 22.57 -2.70
C LEU A 33 -16.01 22.17 -3.97
N HIS A 34 -15.75 20.98 -4.53
CA HIS A 34 -16.47 20.50 -5.72
C HIS A 34 -17.97 20.32 -5.49
N ILE A 35 -18.39 19.91 -4.28
CA ILE A 35 -19.81 19.80 -3.94
C ILE A 35 -20.47 21.16 -3.76
N ASN A 36 -19.78 22.14 -3.18
CA ASN A 36 -20.26 23.53 -3.14
C ASN A 36 -20.35 24.15 -4.54
N GLU A 37 -19.42 23.77 -5.42
CA GLU A 37 -19.45 24.07 -6.85
C GLU A 37 -20.65 23.46 -7.57
N ILE A 38 -21.20 22.34 -7.11
CA ILE A 38 -22.41 21.69 -7.66
C ILE A 38 -23.70 22.23 -6.99
N LYS A 39 -23.66 22.58 -5.70
CA LYS A 39 -24.80 23.19 -4.98
C LYS A 39 -25.19 24.55 -5.56
N ARG A 40 -24.20 25.32 -6.00
CA ARG A 40 -24.41 26.66 -6.58
C ARG A 40 -25.24 26.62 -7.88
N PRO A 41 -24.90 25.81 -8.91
CA PRO A 41 -25.70 25.69 -10.12
C PRO A 41 -27.09 25.07 -9.85
N LEU A 42 -27.22 24.16 -8.89
CA LEU A 42 -28.52 23.64 -8.45
C LEU A 42 -29.42 24.75 -7.88
N GLY A 43 -28.88 25.60 -7.01
CA GLY A 43 -29.62 26.76 -6.49
C GLY A 43 -30.01 27.75 -7.60
N THR A 44 -29.15 27.97 -8.59
CA THR A 44 -29.49 28.82 -9.74
C THR A 44 -30.54 28.20 -10.66
N LEU A 45 -30.57 26.88 -10.79
CA LEU A 45 -31.59 26.17 -11.56
C LEU A 45 -32.96 26.31 -10.90
N THR A 46 -33.03 26.16 -9.57
CA THR A 46 -34.27 26.41 -8.80
C THR A 46 -34.75 27.84 -8.98
N ALA A 47 -33.85 28.82 -8.85
CA ALA A 47 -34.20 30.23 -9.05
C ALA A 47 -34.65 30.55 -10.48
N ALA A 48 -34.04 29.91 -11.50
CA ALA A 48 -34.45 30.05 -12.89
C ALA A 48 -35.82 29.44 -13.17
N MET A 49 -36.14 28.29 -12.55
CA MET A 49 -37.48 27.70 -12.60
C MET A 49 -38.54 28.58 -11.96
N ASP A 50 -38.26 29.17 -10.79
CA ASP A 50 -39.17 30.11 -10.13
C ASP A 50 -39.41 31.37 -11.00
N ALA A 51 -38.38 31.86 -11.69
CA ALA A 51 -38.50 33.00 -12.61
C ALA A 51 -39.33 32.66 -13.86
N LEU A 52 -39.14 31.48 -14.44
CA LEU A 52 -39.96 30.95 -15.54
C LEU A 52 -41.43 30.83 -15.12
N GLN A 53 -41.70 30.33 -13.91
CA GLN A 53 -43.05 30.26 -13.35
C GLN A 53 -43.70 31.65 -13.25
N GLY A 54 -42.95 32.65 -12.80
CA GLY A 54 -43.39 34.04 -12.75
C GLY A 54 -43.74 34.61 -14.14
N GLN A 55 -42.95 34.29 -15.16
CA GLN A 55 -43.22 34.71 -16.54
C GLN A 55 -44.42 33.97 -17.16
N THR A 56 -44.57 32.66 -16.90
CA THR A 56 -45.75 31.89 -17.35
C THR A 56 -47.04 32.40 -16.70
N MET A 57 -47.00 32.87 -15.45
CA MET A 57 -48.14 33.54 -14.80
C MET A 57 -48.57 34.81 -15.53
N GLN A 58 -47.62 35.62 -16.00
CA GLN A 58 -47.94 36.85 -16.74
C GLN A 58 -48.54 36.54 -18.12
N ILE A 59 -48.01 35.54 -18.83
CA ILE A 59 -48.51 35.14 -20.15
C ILE A 59 -49.91 34.52 -20.06
N ALA A 60 -50.19 33.73 -19.02
CA ALA A 60 -51.51 33.16 -18.79
C ALA A 60 -52.60 34.22 -18.49
N LEU A 61 -52.20 35.41 -18.04
CA LEU A 61 -53.11 36.54 -17.82
C LEU A 61 -53.52 37.22 -19.14
N LEU A 62 -52.78 36.98 -20.23
CA LEU A 62 -52.94 37.61 -21.55
C LEU A 62 -53.53 36.67 -22.64
N GLY A 63 -53.82 35.40 -22.33
CA GLY A 63 -54.23 34.38 -23.32
C GLY A 63 -55.73 34.26 -23.62
N GLU A 64 -56.07 33.98 -24.90
CA GLU A 64 -57.42 33.74 -25.42
C GLU A 64 -58.17 32.56 -24.76
N PRO A 65 -59.53 32.59 -24.71
CA PRO A 65 -60.35 31.71 -23.87
C PRO A 65 -60.27 30.20 -24.18
N GLY A 66 -59.78 29.78 -25.35
CA GLY A 66 -59.60 28.36 -25.70
C GLY A 66 -58.37 27.68 -25.07
N THR A 67 -57.39 28.45 -24.59
CA THR A 67 -56.11 27.93 -24.06
C THR A 67 -56.12 27.68 -22.55
N LYS A 68 -57.20 28.05 -21.85
CA LYS A 68 -57.26 28.02 -20.38
C LYS A 68 -57.23 26.61 -19.79
N GLN A 69 -57.83 25.62 -20.48
CA GLN A 69 -57.85 24.23 -20.05
C GLN A 69 -56.44 23.62 -20.15
N GLU A 70 -55.78 23.78 -21.29
CA GLU A 70 -54.42 23.28 -21.54
C GLU A 70 -53.40 23.94 -20.60
N ILE A 71 -53.57 25.23 -20.28
CA ILE A 71 -52.74 25.94 -19.29
C ILE A 71 -53.00 25.39 -17.87
N SER A 72 -54.22 24.96 -17.55
CA SER A 72 -54.54 24.35 -16.25
C SER A 72 -53.88 22.97 -16.13
N ASP A 73 -53.97 22.14 -17.16
CA ASP A 73 -53.37 20.81 -17.20
C ASP A 73 -51.84 20.88 -17.15
N LEU A 74 -51.24 21.84 -17.86
CA LEU A 74 -49.80 22.12 -17.80
C LEU A 74 -49.37 22.59 -16.39
N ARG A 75 -50.19 23.40 -15.71
CA ARG A 75 -49.91 23.85 -14.32
C ARG A 75 -49.93 22.68 -13.35
N GLU A 76 -50.87 21.76 -13.51
CA GLU A 76 -50.97 20.57 -12.66
C GLU A 76 -49.76 19.65 -12.90
N GLN A 77 -49.38 19.42 -14.16
CA GLN A 77 -48.18 18.67 -14.50
C GLN A 77 -46.89 19.30 -13.97
N MET A 78 -46.72 20.62 -14.09
CA MET A 78 -45.54 21.32 -13.56
C MET A 78 -45.47 21.21 -12.04
N ARG A 79 -46.58 21.36 -11.33
CA ARG A 79 -46.62 21.20 -9.86
C ARG A 79 -46.28 19.77 -9.44
N ASP A 80 -46.76 18.78 -10.20
CA ASP A 80 -46.45 17.38 -9.95
C ASP A 80 -44.98 17.05 -10.24
N GLN A 81 -44.40 17.61 -11.30
CA GLN A 81 -42.97 17.48 -11.58
C GLN A 81 -42.12 18.19 -10.53
N ASP A 82 -42.48 19.40 -10.10
CA ASP A 82 -41.77 20.13 -9.05
C ASP A 82 -41.79 19.38 -7.73
N ARG A 83 -42.94 18.79 -7.37
CA ARG A 83 -43.05 17.95 -6.18
C ARG A 83 -42.11 16.75 -6.28
N LYS A 84 -42.12 16.03 -7.41
CA LYS A 84 -41.23 14.89 -7.65
C LYS A 84 -39.75 15.30 -7.64
N HIS A 85 -39.41 16.45 -8.21
CA HIS A 85 -38.04 16.96 -8.21
C HIS A 85 -37.57 17.37 -6.82
N LYS A 86 -38.43 18.00 -6.01
CA LYS A 86 -38.11 18.33 -4.61
C LYS A 86 -37.94 17.08 -3.76
N GLU A 87 -38.78 16.07 -3.95
CA GLU A 87 -38.66 14.78 -3.27
C GLU A 87 -37.35 14.08 -3.67
N GLY A 88 -37.03 14.03 -4.97
CA GLY A 88 -35.78 13.45 -5.46
C GLY A 88 -34.53 14.20 -4.99
N LEU A 89 -34.57 15.54 -4.92
CA LEU A 89 -33.48 16.35 -4.38
C LEU A 89 -33.26 16.10 -2.89
N SER A 90 -34.33 15.98 -2.12
CA SER A 90 -34.29 15.61 -0.70
C SER A 90 -33.65 14.23 -0.52
N GLU A 91 -34.03 13.25 -1.34
CA GLU A 91 -33.48 11.89 -1.27
C GLU A 91 -31.99 11.86 -1.60
N ILE A 92 -31.56 12.56 -2.67
CA ILE A 92 -30.15 12.72 -3.02
C ILE A 92 -29.37 13.38 -1.87
N GLN A 93 -29.96 14.39 -1.24
CA GLN A 93 -29.33 15.10 -0.13
C GLN A 93 -29.12 14.18 1.08
N ASN A 94 -30.11 13.37 1.44
CA ASN A 94 -30.01 12.41 2.53
C ASN A 94 -28.95 11.33 2.24
N ILE A 95 -28.92 10.80 1.01
CA ILE A 95 -27.91 9.82 0.59
C ILE A 95 -26.50 10.43 0.66
N LEU A 96 -26.36 11.69 0.24
CA LEU A 96 -25.07 12.39 0.29
C LEU A 96 -24.60 12.61 1.73
N ASP A 97 -25.50 13.01 2.61
CA ASP A 97 -25.21 13.23 4.03
C ASP A 97 -24.85 11.91 4.74
N ASP A 98 -25.56 10.82 4.46
CA ASP A 98 -25.25 9.49 4.99
C ASP A 98 -23.93 8.92 4.45
N LEU A 99 -23.64 9.10 3.16
CA LEU A 99 -22.36 8.70 2.58
C LEU A 99 -21.22 9.50 3.21
N LEU A 100 -21.37 10.82 3.36
CA LEU A 100 -20.35 11.66 3.97
C LEU A 100 -20.12 11.26 5.43
N ASP A 101 -21.17 11.13 6.23
CA ASP A 101 -21.02 10.87 7.65
C ASP A 101 -20.41 9.49 7.91
N ASN A 102 -20.87 8.46 7.18
CA ASN A 102 -20.36 7.10 7.35
C ASN A 102 -18.98 6.89 6.72
N GLN A 103 -18.71 7.46 5.54
CA GLN A 103 -17.42 7.29 4.87
C GLN A 103 -16.31 8.10 5.56
N VAL A 104 -16.60 9.32 6.01
CA VAL A 104 -15.62 10.14 6.74
C VAL A 104 -15.34 9.51 8.11
N LYS A 105 -16.37 9.14 8.88
CA LYS A 105 -16.17 8.52 10.20
C LYS A 105 -15.44 7.18 10.10
N SER A 106 -15.85 6.31 9.17
CA SER A 106 -15.19 5.00 9.02
C SER A 106 -13.77 5.12 8.46
N GLY A 107 -13.53 6.02 7.50
CA GLY A 107 -12.22 6.30 6.95
C GLY A 107 -11.26 6.86 8.00
N MET A 108 -11.68 7.89 8.74
CA MET A 108 -10.89 8.47 9.82
C MET A 108 -10.61 7.45 10.92
N ARG A 109 -11.61 6.65 11.32
CA ARG A 109 -11.42 5.62 12.34
C ARG A 109 -10.37 4.59 11.93
N LYS A 110 -10.46 4.06 10.71
CA LYS A 110 -9.48 3.09 10.19
C LYS A 110 -8.07 3.68 10.13
N GLN A 111 -7.96 4.93 9.68
CA GLN A 111 -6.66 5.58 9.59
C GLN A 111 -6.05 5.86 10.96
N VAL A 112 -6.86 6.32 11.92
CA VAL A 112 -6.42 6.52 13.31
C VAL A 112 -6.02 5.20 13.95
N GLU A 113 -6.80 4.13 13.76
CA GLU A 113 -6.47 2.80 14.28
C GLU A 113 -5.13 2.30 13.68
N GLN A 114 -4.90 2.49 12.39
CA GLN A 114 -3.64 2.10 11.73
C GLN A 114 -2.45 2.92 12.22
N GLU A 115 -2.61 4.24 12.39
CA GLU A 115 -1.55 5.11 12.89
C GLU A 115 -1.23 4.81 14.36
N ILE A 116 -2.25 4.57 15.18
CA ILE A 116 -2.08 4.15 16.58
C ILE A 116 -1.35 2.81 16.64
N ALA A 117 -1.77 1.81 15.86
CA ALA A 117 -1.11 0.50 15.82
C ALA A 117 0.37 0.65 15.46
N THR A 118 0.68 1.44 14.43
CA THR A 118 2.06 1.67 13.99
C THR A 118 2.91 2.33 15.09
N ARG A 119 2.36 3.35 15.77
CA ARG A 119 3.07 4.01 16.88
C ARG A 119 3.22 3.11 18.10
N ILE A 120 2.22 2.29 18.42
CA ILE A 120 2.31 1.33 19.51
C ILE A 120 3.41 0.31 19.20
N ASP A 121 3.49 -0.21 17.98
CA ASP A 121 4.54 -1.15 17.59
C ASP A 121 5.94 -0.54 17.73
N GLU A 122 6.12 0.72 17.33
CA GLU A 122 7.37 1.46 17.52
C GLU A 122 7.72 1.62 19.00
N LEU A 123 6.76 2.07 19.83
CA LEU A 123 6.96 2.26 21.27
C LEU A 123 7.24 0.93 21.99
N VAL A 124 6.52 -0.13 21.65
CA VAL A 124 6.73 -1.47 22.21
C VAL A 124 8.10 -1.98 21.83
N LYS A 125 8.53 -1.79 20.57
CA LYS A 125 9.86 -2.21 20.13
C LYS A 125 10.97 -1.49 20.90
N GLU A 126 10.84 -0.18 21.12
CA GLU A 126 11.78 0.61 21.91
C GLU A 126 11.81 0.15 23.36
N HIS A 127 10.63 0.02 23.98
CA HIS A 127 10.52 -0.36 25.39
C HIS A 127 10.97 -1.81 25.64
N VAL A 128 10.68 -2.72 24.71
CA VAL A 128 11.20 -4.09 24.74
C VAL A 128 12.71 -4.06 24.59
N ALA A 129 13.29 -3.28 23.67
CA ALA A 129 14.75 -3.18 23.55
C ALA A 129 15.42 -2.65 24.83
N GLU A 130 14.82 -1.66 25.52
CA GLU A 130 15.30 -1.18 26.81
C GLU A 130 15.18 -2.24 27.91
N CYS A 131 14.02 -2.90 28.01
CA CYS A 131 13.80 -3.97 28.98
C CYS A 131 14.75 -5.15 28.76
N LEU A 132 15.00 -5.53 27.50
CA LEU A 132 15.94 -6.59 27.14
C LEU A 132 17.38 -6.20 27.53
N LYS A 133 17.80 -4.94 27.36
CA LYS A 133 19.12 -4.47 27.83
C LYS A 133 19.28 -4.57 29.35
N ILE A 134 18.22 -4.35 30.11
CA ILE A 134 18.26 -4.37 31.58
C ILE A 134 18.20 -5.81 32.11
N HIS A 135 17.44 -6.69 31.47
CA HIS A 135 17.12 -8.02 32.01
C HIS A 135 17.88 -9.17 31.35
N ILE A 136 18.40 -9.00 30.13
CA ILE A 136 19.19 -10.02 29.44
C ILE A 136 20.64 -9.55 29.34
N PRO A 137 21.59 -10.28 29.97
CA PRO A 137 23.02 -10.05 29.81
C PRO A 137 23.41 -9.90 28.34
N GLN A 138 24.26 -8.93 28.03
CA GLN A 138 24.70 -8.65 26.67
C GLN A 138 25.28 -9.90 25.98
N ASP A 139 26.00 -10.73 26.73
CA ASP A 139 26.57 -12.00 26.25
C ASP A 139 25.52 -12.95 25.65
N LEU A 140 24.33 -13.05 26.27
CA LEU A 140 23.24 -13.89 25.75
C LEU A 140 22.57 -13.27 24.53
N GLN A 141 22.52 -11.94 24.42
CA GLN A 141 22.02 -11.27 23.22
C GLN A 141 22.97 -11.49 22.04
N GLU A 142 24.27 -11.45 22.29
CA GLU A 142 25.30 -11.73 21.31
C GLU A 142 25.27 -13.21 20.89
N GLU A 143 25.08 -14.14 21.83
CA GLU A 143 24.93 -15.58 21.55
C GLU A 143 23.67 -15.89 20.72
N VAL A 144 22.54 -15.26 21.04
CA VAL A 144 21.31 -15.42 20.23
C VAL A 144 21.52 -14.83 18.83
N ALA A 145 22.20 -13.68 18.73
CA ALA A 145 22.50 -13.07 17.43
C ALA A 145 23.48 -13.93 16.60
N SER A 146 24.49 -14.54 17.22
CA SER A 146 25.41 -15.46 16.54
C SER A 146 24.70 -16.73 16.11
N SER A 147 23.93 -17.36 17.02
CA SER A 147 23.14 -18.55 16.73
C SER A 147 22.13 -18.31 15.60
N LYS A 148 21.48 -17.15 15.58
CA LYS A 148 20.58 -16.77 14.48
C LYS A 148 21.32 -16.68 13.14
N ARG A 149 22.50 -16.05 13.11
CA ARG A 149 23.32 -15.99 11.88
C ARG A 149 23.76 -17.37 11.42
N GLU A 150 24.14 -18.25 12.35
CA GLU A 150 24.48 -19.64 12.05
C GLU A 150 23.29 -20.41 11.48
N LEU A 151 22.08 -20.21 12.02
CA LEU A 151 20.86 -20.81 11.47
C LEU A 151 20.53 -20.28 10.09
N ASP A 152 20.67 -18.98 9.85
CA ASP A 152 20.45 -18.37 8.53
C ASP A 152 21.44 -18.95 7.51
N GLU A 153 22.72 -19.08 7.87
CA GLU A 153 23.73 -19.72 7.03
C GLU A 153 23.41 -21.21 6.78
N LEU A 154 22.99 -21.94 7.81
CA LEU A 154 22.58 -23.35 7.66
C LEU A 154 21.38 -23.49 6.74
N ASN A 155 20.39 -22.60 6.85
CA ASN A 155 19.21 -22.59 5.98
C ASN A 155 19.60 -22.33 4.52
N ILE A 156 20.48 -21.36 4.26
CA ILE A 156 21.02 -21.11 2.91
C ILE A 156 21.73 -22.37 2.38
N ARG A 157 22.60 -22.99 3.20
CA ARG A 157 23.33 -24.21 2.81
C ARG A 157 22.39 -25.39 2.55
N LEU A 158 21.35 -25.55 3.37
CA LEU A 158 20.34 -26.59 3.23
C LEU A 158 19.55 -26.40 1.94
N HIS A 159 18.99 -25.21 1.72
CA HIS A 159 18.27 -24.88 0.50
C HIS A 159 19.15 -25.15 -0.73
N ASN A 160 20.39 -24.63 -0.75
CA ASN A 160 21.33 -24.88 -1.84
C ASN A 160 21.64 -26.36 -2.05
N SER A 161 21.66 -27.17 -0.98
CA SER A 161 21.85 -28.62 -1.07
C SER A 161 20.62 -29.31 -1.66
N GLU A 162 19.42 -28.89 -1.28
CA GLU A 162 18.16 -29.40 -1.81
C GLU A 162 18.00 -29.01 -3.29
N SER A 163 18.28 -27.76 -3.65
CA SER A 163 18.30 -27.27 -5.02
C SER A 163 19.29 -28.06 -5.87
N ARG A 164 20.53 -28.29 -5.39
CA ARG A 164 21.50 -29.16 -6.08
C ARG A 164 20.98 -30.58 -6.30
N ARG A 165 20.28 -31.15 -5.31
CA ARG A 165 19.70 -32.49 -5.42
C ARG A 165 18.55 -32.53 -6.44
N ALA A 166 17.71 -31.51 -6.46
CA ALA A 166 16.63 -31.36 -7.43
C ALA A 166 17.18 -31.20 -8.85
N ASN A 167 18.13 -30.28 -9.02
CA ASN A 167 18.81 -29.98 -10.29
C ASN A 167 19.58 -31.20 -10.84
N GLY A 168 20.15 -32.03 -9.95
CA GLY A 168 20.83 -33.26 -10.34
C GLY A 168 19.92 -34.35 -10.92
N ASN A 169 18.60 -34.24 -10.74
CA ASN A 169 17.62 -35.16 -11.32
C ASN A 169 17.13 -34.72 -12.71
N LEU A 170 17.44 -33.49 -13.13
CA LEU A 170 16.99 -32.94 -14.40
C LEU A 170 17.62 -33.71 -15.57
N ARG A 171 16.86 -33.97 -16.63
CA ARG A 171 17.26 -34.78 -17.80
C ARG A 171 17.51 -33.90 -19.04
N HIS A 172 18.60 -34.14 -19.78
CA HIS A 172 18.92 -33.41 -21.03
C HIS A 172 17.83 -33.51 -22.11
N SER A 173 17.02 -34.56 -22.06
CA SER A 173 15.88 -34.75 -22.96
C SER A 173 14.69 -33.83 -22.67
N LYS A 174 14.71 -33.12 -21.53
CA LYS A 174 13.64 -32.20 -21.09
C LYS A 174 14.27 -30.85 -20.73
N THR A 175 14.61 -30.07 -21.76
CA THR A 175 15.22 -28.74 -21.60
C THR A 175 14.28 -27.71 -20.99
N ASP A 176 12.98 -27.98 -20.96
CA ASP A 176 11.95 -27.10 -20.39
C ASP A 176 11.72 -27.35 -18.88
N ASP A 177 12.42 -28.33 -18.28
CA ASP A 177 12.31 -28.55 -16.84
C ASP A 177 12.91 -27.36 -16.07
N LEU A 178 12.21 -26.94 -15.02
CA LEU A 178 12.60 -25.80 -14.18
C LEU A 178 13.88 -26.09 -13.41
N LEU A 179 14.76 -25.10 -13.35
CA LEU A 179 15.98 -25.12 -12.53
C LEU A 179 15.65 -24.55 -11.16
N GLU A 180 15.88 -25.33 -10.11
CA GLU A 180 15.68 -24.89 -8.73
C GLU A 180 16.75 -23.86 -8.37
N THR A 181 16.31 -22.75 -7.77
CA THR A 181 17.16 -21.59 -7.53
C THR A 181 18.22 -21.86 -6.48
N MET A 182 19.36 -21.19 -6.63
CA MET A 182 20.43 -21.16 -5.64
C MET A 182 20.41 -19.80 -4.92
N LEU A 183 20.60 -19.82 -3.61
CA LEU A 183 20.74 -18.62 -2.79
C LEU A 183 22.20 -18.22 -2.67
N MET A 184 22.45 -16.92 -2.75
CA MET A 184 23.74 -16.27 -2.49
C MET A 184 24.00 -16.19 -0.98
N LEU A 185 25.19 -15.70 -0.60
CA LEU A 185 25.58 -15.55 0.81
C LEU A 185 24.71 -14.56 1.59
N ASP A 186 24.03 -13.65 0.89
CA ASP A 186 23.08 -12.69 1.46
C ASP A 186 21.65 -13.25 1.58
N GLY A 187 21.43 -14.50 1.17
CA GLY A 187 20.12 -15.16 1.16
C GLY A 187 19.20 -14.72 0.01
N THR A 188 19.71 -13.98 -0.98
CA THR A 188 18.95 -13.60 -2.18
C THR A 188 19.35 -14.44 -3.39
N VAL A 189 18.54 -14.38 -4.46
CA VAL A 189 18.84 -15.06 -5.74
C VAL A 189 19.39 -14.02 -6.71
N SER A 190 20.46 -14.34 -7.44
CA SER A 190 20.96 -13.45 -8.49
C SER A 190 19.84 -13.16 -9.52
N PRO A 191 19.63 -11.89 -9.92
CA PRO A 191 18.61 -11.52 -10.91
C PRO A 191 18.89 -12.12 -12.30
N ARG A 192 20.11 -12.61 -12.52
CA ARG A 192 20.56 -13.23 -13.76
C ARG A 192 20.42 -14.75 -13.74
N TYR A 193 19.86 -15.33 -12.67
CA TYR A 193 19.71 -16.77 -12.54
C TYR A 193 18.69 -17.32 -13.55
N PRO A 194 19.04 -18.35 -14.33
CA PRO A 194 18.15 -18.93 -15.34
C PRO A 194 17.01 -19.72 -14.70
N LYS A 195 15.82 -19.67 -15.30
CA LYS A 195 14.62 -20.35 -14.77
C LYS A 195 14.52 -21.81 -15.20
N ASP A 196 15.13 -22.16 -16.32
CA ASP A 196 15.06 -23.47 -16.96
C ASP A 196 16.42 -23.83 -17.59
N LEU A 197 16.60 -25.12 -17.93
CA LEU A 197 17.83 -25.59 -18.57
C LEU A 197 18.06 -24.93 -19.93
N LYS A 198 16.99 -24.62 -20.67
CA LYS A 198 17.10 -23.90 -21.94
C LYS A 198 17.72 -22.51 -21.76
N SER A 199 17.19 -21.68 -20.86
CA SER A 199 17.77 -20.35 -20.61
C SER A 199 19.20 -20.45 -20.08
N LEU A 200 19.53 -21.51 -19.32
CA LEU A 200 20.89 -21.77 -18.83
C LEU A 200 21.88 -22.00 -19.98
N PHE A 201 21.51 -22.76 -21.01
CA PHE A 201 22.38 -23.01 -22.18
C PHE A 201 22.49 -21.80 -23.12
N GLU A 202 21.47 -20.96 -23.16
CA GLU A 202 21.40 -19.74 -23.99
C GLU A 202 22.15 -18.54 -23.38
N LEU A 203 22.68 -18.67 -22.15
CA LEU A 203 23.46 -17.60 -21.51
C LEU A 203 24.70 -17.20 -22.32
N ASP A 204 24.94 -15.90 -22.41
CA ASP A 204 26.12 -15.31 -23.02
C ASP A 204 27.32 -15.31 -22.04
N ALA A 205 28.53 -15.20 -22.58
CA ALA A 205 29.77 -15.25 -21.79
C ALA A 205 29.83 -14.18 -20.68
N ALA A 206 29.28 -12.99 -20.93
CA ALA A 206 29.29 -11.91 -19.95
C ALA A 206 28.33 -12.20 -18.78
N THR A 207 27.13 -12.73 -19.05
CA THR A 207 26.17 -13.09 -18.00
C THR A 207 26.65 -14.29 -17.18
N VAL A 208 27.27 -15.30 -17.80
CA VAL A 208 27.85 -16.43 -17.04
C VAL A 208 28.99 -15.96 -16.13
N ARG A 209 29.84 -15.04 -16.60
CA ARG A 209 30.91 -14.45 -15.77
C ARG A 209 30.33 -13.66 -14.59
N ALA A 210 29.32 -12.83 -14.84
CA ALA A 210 28.63 -12.09 -13.78
C ALA A 210 27.99 -13.03 -12.75
N LEU A 211 27.39 -14.15 -13.19
CA LEU A 211 26.88 -15.18 -12.29
C LEU A 211 27.99 -15.84 -11.47
N MET A 212 29.15 -16.13 -12.07
CA MET A 212 30.28 -16.66 -11.30
C MET A 212 30.74 -15.68 -10.22
N ASP A 213 30.73 -14.38 -10.51
CA ASP A 213 31.08 -13.35 -9.53
C ASP A 213 30.01 -13.23 -8.42
N ASP A 214 28.72 -13.22 -8.78
CA ASP A 214 27.59 -13.16 -7.84
C ASP A 214 27.62 -14.31 -6.82
N TYR A 215 27.95 -15.53 -7.29
CA TYR A 215 28.04 -16.74 -6.45
C TYR A 215 29.45 -17.01 -5.91
N VAL A 216 30.41 -16.10 -6.13
CA VAL A 216 31.80 -16.17 -5.65
C VAL A 216 32.49 -17.50 -6.05
N LEU A 217 32.30 -17.92 -7.30
CA LEU A 217 32.89 -19.13 -7.84
C LEU A 217 34.35 -18.88 -8.28
N PRO A 218 35.27 -19.84 -8.04
CA PRO A 218 36.68 -19.64 -8.33
C PRO A 218 37.00 -19.61 -9.83
N GLU A 219 37.81 -18.61 -10.20
CA GLU A 219 38.51 -18.46 -11.49
C GLU A 219 37.60 -18.49 -12.74
N PRO A 220 36.89 -17.39 -13.03
CA PRO A 220 36.25 -17.21 -14.32
C PRO A 220 37.33 -17.15 -15.42
N THR A 221 37.21 -18.03 -16.40
CA THR A 221 38.08 -18.12 -17.57
C THR A 221 37.49 -17.31 -18.72
N GLU A 222 38.23 -17.12 -19.82
CA GLU A 222 37.69 -16.51 -21.04
C GLU A 222 36.72 -17.45 -21.81
N SER A 223 36.81 -18.78 -21.60
CA SER A 223 35.89 -19.76 -22.20
C SER A 223 34.53 -19.71 -21.53
N ARG A 224 33.49 -19.39 -22.31
CA ARG A 224 32.07 -19.43 -21.88
C ARG A 224 31.69 -20.82 -21.38
N ASP A 225 32.04 -21.84 -22.15
CA ASP A 225 31.59 -23.21 -21.91
C ASP A 225 32.24 -23.78 -20.65
N HIS A 226 33.51 -23.43 -20.39
CA HIS A 226 34.19 -23.78 -19.14
C HIS A 226 33.52 -23.13 -17.91
N ASN A 227 33.19 -21.84 -18.00
CA ASN A 227 32.51 -21.11 -16.94
C ASN A 227 31.10 -21.65 -16.70
N LEU A 228 30.38 -21.95 -17.79
CA LEU A 228 29.04 -22.52 -17.73
C LEU A 228 29.07 -23.93 -17.14
N ASN A 229 30.06 -24.75 -17.48
CA ASN A 229 30.28 -26.06 -16.89
C ASN A 229 30.56 -25.98 -15.38
N LYS A 230 31.39 -25.03 -14.94
CA LYS A 230 31.62 -24.78 -13.51
C LYS A 230 30.32 -24.35 -12.80
N PHE A 231 29.54 -23.46 -13.42
CA PHE A 231 28.27 -23.01 -12.87
C PHE A 231 27.23 -24.13 -12.81
N MET A 232 27.13 -24.95 -13.87
CA MET A 232 26.28 -26.15 -13.89
C MET A 232 26.66 -27.14 -12.79
N GLN A 233 27.95 -27.38 -12.60
CA GLN A 233 28.45 -28.22 -11.52
C GLN A 233 28.09 -27.65 -10.14
N PHE A 234 28.21 -26.33 -9.96
CA PHE A 234 27.79 -25.65 -8.73
C PHE A 234 26.29 -25.80 -8.47
N CYS A 235 25.45 -25.66 -9.50
CA CYS A 235 24.01 -25.87 -9.44
C CYS A 235 23.61 -27.34 -9.27
N GLY A 236 24.55 -28.29 -9.32
CA GLY A 236 24.30 -29.73 -9.18
C GLY A 236 23.82 -30.42 -10.46
N VAL A 237 23.85 -29.71 -11.58
CA VAL A 237 23.46 -30.22 -12.90
C VAL A 237 24.56 -31.15 -13.42
N ARG A 238 24.21 -32.39 -13.79
CA ARG A 238 25.18 -33.43 -14.22
C ARG A 238 25.63 -33.31 -15.68
N TYR A 239 25.36 -32.18 -16.34
CA TYR A 239 25.72 -31.95 -17.74
C TYR A 239 27.06 -31.24 -17.84
N GLN A 240 27.85 -31.67 -18.82
CA GLN A 240 29.04 -30.97 -19.26
C GLN A 240 28.89 -30.71 -20.76
N LEU A 241 29.03 -29.45 -21.14
CA LEU A 241 29.25 -29.05 -22.53
C LEU A 241 30.66 -29.50 -22.90
N VAL A 242 30.76 -30.30 -23.96
CA VAL A 242 32.05 -30.66 -24.56
C VAL A 242 32.48 -29.48 -25.43
N GLU A 243 33.63 -28.89 -25.13
CA GLU A 243 34.24 -27.86 -26.00
C GLU A 243 34.41 -28.46 -27.41
N GLN A 244 33.81 -27.82 -28.41
CA GLN A 244 34.03 -28.14 -29.84
C GLN A 244 35.21 -27.33 -30.39
#